data_AF-A0A1G1CIR9-F1
#
_entry.id   AF-A0A1G1CIR9-F1
#
_cell.length_a   1.000
_cell.length_b   1.000
_cell.length_c   1.000
_cell.angle_alpha   90.00
_cell.angle_beta   90.00
_cell.angle_gamma   90.00
#
_symmetry.space_group_name_H-M   'P 1'
#
loop_
_entity.id
_entity.type
_entity.pdbx_description
1 polymer ?
#
loop_
_entity_poly.entity_id
_entity_poly.type
_entity_poly.pdbx_seq_one_letter_code
_entity_poly.pdbx_strand_id
1 'polypeptide(L)'
;MKKLNNKTVEGDGFVITVPDIHHARYSHGQFVAEVEIEGGSEGGQVDWLLYASTLGAKDEKSVEFVNRHRQRILDRISNALTILGMPHSIT
;
A
#
# COMPACT_ATOMS: atom_id res chain seq x y z
N MET A 1 -6.44 2.75 12.52
CA MET A 1 -5.10 3.10 12.00
C MET A 1 -4.72 4.46 12.54
N LYS A 2 -3.44 4.71 12.78
CA LYS A 2 -2.88 5.95 13.32
C LYS A 2 -1.79 6.46 12.40
N LYS A 3 -1.88 7.72 11.95
CA LYS A 3 -0.80 8.39 11.21
C LYS A 3 0.39 8.61 12.16
N LEU A 4 1.56 8.07 11.83
CA LEU A 4 2.79 8.29 12.59
C LEU A 4 3.56 9.50 12.05
N ASN A 5 3.58 9.67 10.73
CA ASN A 5 4.18 10.82 10.04
C ASN A 5 3.53 10.97 8.65
N ASN A 6 4.06 11.87 7.80
CA ASN A 6 3.51 12.13 6.46
C ASN A 6 3.74 11.01 5.42
N LYS A 7 4.40 9.92 5.81
CA LYS A 7 4.70 8.78 4.96
C LYS A 7 4.34 7.44 5.61
N THR A 8 3.96 7.42 6.89
CA THR A 8 3.81 6.18 7.65
C THR A 8 2.51 6.17 8.44
N VAL A 9 1.78 5.06 8.32
CA VAL A 9 0.55 4.77 9.05
C VAL A 9 0.70 3.42 9.76
N GLU A 10 0.32 3.38 11.03
CA GLU A 10 0.29 2.17 11.84
C GLU A 10 -1.14 1.64 11.95
N GLY A 11 -1.31 0.34 11.70
CA GLY A 11 -2.53 -0.40 11.93
C GLY A 11 -2.36 -1.44 13.04
N ASP A 12 -3.40 -2.23 13.28
CA ASP A 12 -3.36 -3.27 14.31
C ASP A 12 -2.43 -4.42 13.88
N GLY A 13 -1.22 -4.43 14.43
CA GLY A 13 -0.16 -5.41 14.12
C GLY A 13 0.50 -5.24 12.75
N PHE A 14 0.29 -4.13 12.03
CA PHE A 14 0.97 -3.87 10.76
C PHE A 14 1.34 -2.39 10.60
N VAL A 15 2.31 -2.13 9.72
CA VAL A 15 2.76 -0.79 9.37
C VAL A 15 2.73 -0.64 7.86
N ILE A 16 2.28 0.52 7.38
CA ILE A 16 2.35 0.91 5.97
C ILE A 16 3.23 2.15 5.85
N THR A 17 4.21 2.09 4.95
CA THR A 17 5.11 3.20 4.63
C THR A 17 5.06 3.50 3.14
N VAL A 18 4.93 4.78 2.80
CA VAL A 18 4.91 5.33 1.45
C VAL A 18 6.18 6.17 1.28
N PRO A 19 7.34 5.53 1.02
CA PRO A 19 8.62 6.22 0.94
C PRO A 19 8.62 7.32 -0.13
N ASP A 20 7.91 7.09 -1.22
CA ASP A 20 7.70 7.98 -2.35
C ASP A 20 6.30 7.75 -2.94
N ILE A 21 5.88 8.62 -3.85
CA ILE A 21 4.52 8.62 -4.41
C ILE A 21 4.21 7.40 -5.28
N HIS A 22 5.23 6.65 -5.71
CA HIS A 22 5.11 5.50 -6.60
C HIS A 22 5.21 4.16 -5.88
N HIS A 23 5.39 4.15 -4.56
CA HIS A 23 5.67 2.92 -3.84
C HIS A 23 5.02 2.93 -2.45
N ALA A 24 4.35 1.84 -2.09
CA ALA A 24 3.88 1.57 -0.73
C ALA A 24 4.41 0.22 -0.24
N ARG A 25 4.92 0.20 1.00
CA ARG A 25 5.36 -1.00 1.69
C ARG A 25 4.41 -1.32 2.83
N TYR A 26 3.89 -2.54 2.83
CA TYR A 26 3.14 -3.15 3.93
C TYR A 26 4.06 -4.08 4.73
N SER A 27 3.99 -4.03 6.06
CA SER A 27 4.77 -4.89 6.95
C SER A 27 3.91 -5.41 8.09
N HIS A 28 3.91 -6.73 8.32
CA HIS A 28 3.15 -7.40 9.39
C HIS A 28 4.02 -8.50 10.02
N GLY A 29 4.61 -8.20 11.18
CA GLY A 29 5.64 -9.06 11.77
C GLY A 29 6.83 -9.22 10.81
N GLN A 30 7.12 -10.47 10.43
CA GLN A 30 8.17 -10.79 9.45
C GLN A 30 7.73 -10.64 7.99
N PHE A 31 6.42 -10.55 7.72
CA PHE A 31 5.90 -10.54 6.35
C PHE A 31 5.95 -9.12 5.78
N VAL A 32 6.54 -8.98 4.60
CA VAL A 32 6.65 -7.71 3.88
C VAL A 32 6.08 -7.85 2.49
N ALA A 33 5.27 -6.86 2.10
CA ALA A 33 4.74 -6.73 0.75
C ALA A 33 5.02 -5.32 0.22
N GLU A 34 5.38 -5.22 -1.05
CA GLU A 34 5.65 -3.95 -1.74
C GLU A 34 4.66 -3.80 -2.89
N VAL A 35 4.10 -2.60 -3.02
CA VAL A 35 3.08 -2.23 -4.00
C VAL A 35 3.58 -1.04 -4.79
N GLU A 36 3.58 -1.17 -6.11
CA GLU A 36 3.82 -0.04 -6.99
C GLU A 36 2.52 0.74 -7.21
N ILE A 37 2.68 2.06 -7.26
CA ILE A 37 1.61 3.03 -7.43
C ILE A 37 1.96 3.83 -8.68
N GLU A 38 1.10 3.80 -9.69
CA GLU A 38 1.29 4.63 -10.89
C GLU A 38 0.35 5.83 -10.83
N GLY A 39 0.82 6.98 -11.30
CA GLY A 39 -0.01 8.18 -11.40
C GLY A 39 -0.68 8.23 -12.77
N GLY A 40 -2.01 8.32 -12.78
CA GLY A 40 -2.76 8.83 -13.93
C GLY A 40 -3.30 10.22 -13.62
N SER A 41 -3.32 11.11 -14.62
CA SER A 41 -4.04 12.39 -14.49
C SER A 41 -5.16 12.44 -15.52
N GLU A 42 -6.41 12.38 -15.07
CA GLU A 42 -7.55 12.84 -15.85
C GLU A 42 -8.12 14.10 -15.19
N GLY A 43 -8.28 15.18 -15.96
CA GLY A 43 -9.00 16.37 -15.51
C GLY A 43 -8.34 17.23 -14.42
N GLY A 44 -7.03 17.05 -14.14
CA GLY A 44 -6.30 17.87 -13.15
C GLY A 44 -6.37 17.36 -11.71
N GLN A 45 -6.97 16.19 -11.48
CA GLN A 45 -6.78 15.40 -10.27
C GLN A 45 -5.73 14.31 -10.56
N VAL A 46 -4.74 14.16 -9.67
CA VAL A 46 -3.81 13.04 -9.74
C VAL A 46 -4.47 11.90 -8.98
N ASP A 47 -5.11 10.99 -9.71
CA ASP A 47 -5.61 9.74 -9.15
C ASP A 47 -4.53 8.69 -9.31
N TRP A 48 -3.91 8.32 -8.19
CA TRP A 48 -2.93 7.26 -8.16
C TRP A 48 -3.65 5.92 -8.32
N LEU A 49 -3.27 5.12 -9.32
CA LEU A 49 -3.75 3.76 -9.51
C LEU A 49 -2.90 2.83 -8.65
N LEU A 50 -3.53 2.23 -7.63
CA LEU A 50 -2.97 1.02 -7.04
C LEU A 50 -3.16 -0.11 -8.03
N TYR A 51 -2.08 -0.47 -8.72
CA TYR A 51 -2.03 -1.74 -9.41
C TYR A 51 -1.97 -2.81 -8.35
N ALA A 52 -3.13 -3.42 -8.06
CA ALA A 52 -3.17 -4.68 -7.37
C ALA A 52 -2.10 -5.63 -7.95
N SER A 53 -1.94 -5.61 -9.29
CA SER A 53 -1.07 -6.44 -10.12
C SER A 53 0.41 -6.52 -9.72
N THR A 54 1.02 -5.44 -9.22
CA THR A 54 2.44 -5.38 -8.83
C THR A 54 2.57 -5.41 -7.31
N LEU A 55 2.26 -6.58 -6.72
CA LEU A 55 2.45 -6.85 -5.29
C LEU A 55 3.62 -7.83 -5.13
N GLY A 56 4.79 -7.30 -4.80
CA GLY A 56 6.02 -8.06 -4.58
C GLY A 56 6.19 -8.52 -3.14
N ALA A 57 6.86 -9.65 -2.93
CA ALA A 57 7.19 -10.19 -1.62
C ALA A 57 8.69 -10.55 -1.55
N LYS A 58 9.30 -10.45 -0.37
CA LYS A 58 10.76 -10.58 -0.21
C LYS A 58 11.25 -12.03 -0.10
N ASP A 59 10.38 -12.96 0.26
CA ASP A 59 10.68 -14.38 0.44
C ASP A 59 9.44 -15.25 0.21
N GLU A 60 9.62 -16.58 0.13
CA GLU A 60 8.56 -17.56 -0.16
C GLU A 60 7.40 -17.51 0.86
N LYS A 61 7.73 -17.34 2.15
CA LYS A 61 6.71 -17.23 3.21
C LYS A 61 5.87 -15.97 3.03
N SER A 62 6.51 -14.87 2.65
CA SER A 62 5.86 -13.62 2.32
C SER A 62 5.03 -13.75 1.04
N VAL A 63 5.49 -14.50 0.03
CA VAL A 63 4.68 -14.80 -1.18
C VAL A 63 3.38 -15.52 -0.81
N GLU A 64 3.46 -16.59 -0.01
CA GLU A 64 2.26 -17.35 0.40
C GLU A 64 1.32 -16.49 1.26
N PHE A 65 1.88 -15.66 2.16
CA PHE A 65 1.09 -14.72 2.95
C PHE A 65 0.40 -13.67 2.07
N VAL A 66 1.14 -13.07 1.15
CA VAL A 66 0.69 -12.05 0.21
C VAL A 66 -0.42 -12.58 -0.68
N ASN A 67 -0.24 -13.75 -1.29
CA ASN A 67 -1.24 -14.36 -2.16
C ASN A 67 -2.55 -14.65 -1.41
N ARG A 68 -2.48 -15.16 -0.17
CA ARG A 68 -3.66 -15.41 0.66
C ARG A 68 -4.37 -14.15 1.14
N HIS A 69 -3.65 -13.05 1.30
CA HIS A 69 -4.18 -11.82 1.92
C HIS A 69 -4.16 -10.61 1.00
N ARG A 70 -3.99 -10.83 -0.31
CA ARG A 70 -3.80 -9.81 -1.33
C ARG A 70 -4.82 -8.68 -1.22
N GLN A 71 -6.11 -8.99 -1.28
CA GLN A 71 -7.17 -7.97 -1.20
C GLN A 71 -7.08 -7.18 0.11
N ARG A 72 -6.91 -7.86 1.25
CA ARG A 72 -6.80 -7.22 2.56
C ARG A 72 -5.58 -6.30 2.66
N ILE A 73 -4.45 -6.65 2.04
CA ILE A 73 -3.25 -5.80 2.00
C ILE A 73 -3.55 -4.54 1.19
N LEU A 74 -4.17 -4.68 0.01
CA LEU A 74 -4.53 -3.57 -0.85
C LEU A 74 -5.53 -2.61 -0.18
N ASP A 75 -6.59 -3.15 0.45
CA ASP A 75 -7.57 -2.34 1.19
C ASP A 75 -6.90 -1.57 2.34
N ARG A 76 -5.95 -2.20 3.04
CA ARG A 76 -5.20 -1.53 4.11
C ARG A 76 -4.30 -0.42 3.58
N ILE A 77 -3.63 -0.63 2.44
CA ILE A 77 -2.79 0.39 1.79
C ILE A 77 -3.66 1.55 1.31
N SER A 78 -4.80 1.27 0.69
CA SER A 78 -5.77 2.29 0.26
C SER A 78 -6.22 3.15 1.44
N ASN A 79 -6.66 2.54 2.54
CA ASN A 79 -7.03 3.28 3.74
C ASN A 79 -5.87 4.13 4.30
N ALA A 80 -4.63 3.62 4.26
CA ALA A 80 -3.47 4.38 4.68
C ALA A 80 -3.22 5.60 3.79
N LEU A 81 -3.36 5.47 2.48
CA LEU A 81 -3.22 6.59 1.53
C LEU A 81 -4.30 7.65 1.74
N THR A 82 -5.55 7.26 2.02
CA THR A 82 -6.61 8.20 2.42
C THR A 82 -6.21 8.99 3.67
N ILE A 83 -5.66 8.33 4.69
CA ILE A 83 -5.18 8.98 5.92
C ILE A 83 -3.99 9.92 5.65
N LEU A 84 -3.15 9.59 4.67
CA LEU A 84 -2.04 10.43 4.23
C LEU A 84 -2.48 11.59 3.33
N GLY A 85 -3.75 11.65 2.91
CA GLY A 85 -4.27 12.67 2.01
C GLY A 85 -3.80 12.49 0.57
N MET A 86 -3.56 11.24 0.15
CA MET A 86 -3.12 10.88 -1.20
C MET A 86 -4.32 10.34 -2.00
N PRO A 87 -4.85 11.08 -2.98
CA PRO A 87 -6.00 10.66 -3.79
C PRO A 87 -5.63 9.43 -4.64
N HIS A 88 -6.40 8.35 -4.58
CA HIS A 88 -6.06 7.12 -5.28
C HIS A 88 -7.30 6.27 -5.56
N SER A 89 -7.16 5.34 -6.50
CA SER A 89 -8.16 4.34 -6.84
C SER A 89 -7.52 2.95 -6.86
N ILE A 90 -8.28 1.93 -6.47
CA ILE A 90 -7.88 0.52 -6.63
C ILE A 90 -8.53 0.02 -7.93
N THR A 91 -7.75 -0.60 -8.81
CA THR A 91 -8.23 -1.22 -10.07
C THR A 91 -8.05 -2.73 -10.04
#